data_AF-A0A0F9JL54-F1
#
_entry.id   AF-A0A0F9JL54-F1
#
_cell.length_a   1.000
_cell.length_b   1.000
_cell.length_c   1.000
_cell.angle_alpha   90.00
_cell.angle_beta   90.00
_cell.angle_gamma   90.00
#
_symmetry.space_group_name_H-M   'P 1'
#
loop_
_entity.id
_entity.type
_entity.pdbx_description
1 polymer ?
#
loop_
_entity_poly.entity_id
_entity_poly.type
_entity_poly.pdbx_seq_one_letter_code
_entity_poly.pdbx_strand_id
1 'polypeptide(L)' 'MIIGIPIFESFFSWSTSETGWVTLPLPGEAIVGYHAMIIVGYDEDRKQFLVRNSWGLHWAHQNDKGYKGHAWIPYEYIK' A
#
# COMPACT_ATOMS: atom_id res chain seq x y z
N MET A 1 14.48 -0.98 -3.45
CA MET A 1 14.12 0.01 -4.51
C MET A 1 13.17 1.03 -3.90
N ILE A 2 13.42 2.33 -4.07
CA ILE A 2 12.46 3.38 -3.68
C ILE A 2 11.46 3.56 -4.82
N ILE A 3 10.18 3.68 -4.49
CA ILE A 3 9.10 3.92 -5.45
C ILE A 3 8.30 5.14 -5.03
N GLY A 4 7.83 5.92 -6.00
CA GLY A 4 6.86 6.99 -5.81
C GLY A 4 5.55 6.61 -6.50
N ILE A 5 4.45 6.56 -5.76
CA ILE A 5 3.13 6.24 -6.33
C ILE A 5 2.13 7.38 -6.03
N PRO A 6 1.14 7.60 -6.91
CA PRO A 6 -0.03 8.38 -6.54
C PRO A 6 -0.81 7.67 -5.43
N ILE A 7 -1.29 8.45 -4.46
CA ILE A 7 -2.18 8.00 -3.39
C ILE A 7 -3.59 8.50 -3.73
N PHE A 8 -4.54 7.55 -3.79
CA PHE A 8 -5.96 7.81 -4.00
C PHE A 8 -6.71 7.80 -2.66
N GLU A 9 -7.96 8.27 -2.66
CA GLU A 9 -8.81 8.35 -1.46
C GLU A 9 -8.91 7.00 -0.73
N SER A 10 -9.08 5.89 -1.46
CA SER A 10 -9.12 4.52 -0.92
C SER A 10 -7.88 4.12 -0.10
N PHE A 11 -6.73 4.77 -0.31
CA PHE A 11 -5.53 4.51 0.48
C PHE A 11 -5.71 4.91 1.95
N PHE A 12 -6.56 5.90 2.21
CA PHE A 12 -6.91 6.37 3.55
C PHE A 12 -8.16 5.69 4.12
N SER A 13 -8.70 4.68 3.43
CA SER A 13 -9.84 3.92 3.95
C SER A 13 -9.49 3.19 5.26
N TRP A 14 -10.51 2.91 6.07
CA TRP A 14 -10.35 2.10 7.29
C TRP A 14 -9.71 0.74 6.97
N SER A 15 -10.16 0.07 5.91
CA SER A 15 -9.62 -1.23 5.51
C SER A 15 -8.12 -1.17 5.19
N THR A 16 -7.70 -0.21 4.36
CA THR A 16 -6.28 -0.04 4.01
C THR A 16 -5.44 0.36 5.22
N SER A 17 -5.93 1.28 6.05
CA SER A 17 -5.17 1.78 7.20
C SER A 17 -5.02 0.77 8.33
N GLU A 18 -5.96 -0.16 8.50
CA GLU A 18 -5.87 -1.25 9.47
C GLU A 18 -5.07 -2.44 8.96
N THR A 19 -5.18 -2.79 7.67
CA THR A 19 -4.63 -4.05 7.14
C THR A 19 -3.39 -3.87 6.27
N GLY A 20 -3.20 -2.69 5.66
CA GLY A 20 -2.14 -2.42 4.70
C GLY A 20 -2.40 -2.99 3.30
N TRP A 21 -3.54 -3.61 3.02
CA TRP A 21 -3.90 -4.03 1.67
C TRP A 21 -4.37 -2.82 0.86
N VAL A 22 -3.60 -2.44 -0.15
CA VAL A 22 -3.92 -1.31 -1.02
C VAL A 22 -4.69 -1.82 -2.23
N THR A 23 -5.83 -1.20 -2.52
CA THR A 23 -6.59 -1.47 -3.75
C THR A 23 -6.02 -0.69 -4.92
N LEU A 24 -6.33 -1.15 -6.14
CA LEU A 24 -6.30 -0.26 -7.29
C LEU A 24 -7.25 0.92 -7.07
N PRO A 25 -7.04 2.05 -7.77
CA PRO A 25 -7.91 3.22 -7.65
C PRO A 25 -9.35 2.82 -7.93
N LEU A 26 -10.29 3.22 -7.05
CA LEU A 26 -11.69 2.95 -7.29
C LEU A 26 -12.24 3.88 -8.39
N PRO A 27 -13.30 3.48 -9.11
CA PRO A 27 -13.88 4.32 -10.15
C PRO A 27 -14.30 5.70 -9.62
N GLY A 28 -13.73 6.75 -10.20
CA GLY A 28 -14.04 8.14 -9.84
C GLY A 28 -13.25 8.72 -8.65
N GLU A 29 -12.31 7.98 -8.06
CA GLU A 29 -11.49 8.52 -6.97
C GLU A 29 -10.53 9.62 -7.42
N ALA A 30 -10.35 10.60 -6.54
CA ALA A 30 -9.35 11.64 -6.72
C ALA A 30 -7.97 11.18 -6.22
N ILE A 31 -6.92 11.74 -6.83
CA ILE A 31 -5.57 11.69 -6.27
C ILE A 31 -5.51 12.67 -5.11
N VAL A 32 -5.14 12.18 -3.93
CA VAL A 32 -4.96 12.98 -2.71
C VAL A 32 -3.52 13.49 -2.61
N GLY A 33 -2.57 12.76 -3.18
CA GLY A 33 -1.16 13.18 -3.23
C GLY A 33 -0.25 12.12 -3.82
N TYR A 34 1.04 12.26 -3.57
CA TYR A 34 2.07 11.29 -3.97
C TYR A 34 2.91 10.93 -2.76
N HIS A 35 3.37 9.68 -2.70
CA HIS A 35 4.16 9.19 -1.58
C HIS A 35 5.30 8.30 -2.03
N ALA A 36 6.44 8.46 -1.36
CA ALA A 36 7.65 7.69 -1.64
C ALA A 36 7.88 6.64 -0.53
N MET A 37 8.08 5.39 -0.94
CA MET A 37 8.23 4.23 -0.06
C MET A 37 9.26 3.23 -0.62
N ILE A 38 9.53 2.15 0.11
CA ILE A 38 10.56 1.17 -0.27
C ILE A 38 9.94 -0.21 -0.50
N ILE A 39 10.16 -0.79 -1.68
CA ILE A 39 9.85 -2.21 -1.91
C ILE A 39 10.87 -3.07 -1.16
N VAL A 40 10.36 -4.00 -0.36
CA VAL A 40 11.14 -4.93 0.48
C VAL A 40 10.81 -6.41 0.23
N GLY A 41 9.81 -6.70 -0.62
CA GLY A 41 9.44 -8.06 -0.99
C GLY A 41 8.30 -8.07 -2.01
N TYR A 42 7.78 -9.25 -2.31
CA TYR A 42 6.66 -9.45 -3.23
C TYR A 42 5.92 -10.77 -2.94
N ASP A 43 4.69 -10.86 -3.42
CA ASP A 43 3.85 -12.07 -3.44
C ASP A 43 3.39 -12.29 -4.89
N GLU A 44 3.89 -13.36 -5.50
CA GLU A 44 3.69 -13.64 -6.93
C GLU A 44 2.31 -14.22 -7.24
N ASP A 45 1.70 -14.95 -6.29
CA ASP A 45 0.36 -15.52 -6.45
C ASP A 45 -0.69 -14.41 -6.43
N ARG A 46 -0.46 -13.38 -5.60
CA ARG A 46 -1.36 -12.22 -5.48
C ARG A 46 -0.99 -11.05 -6.38
N LYS A 47 0.19 -11.08 -7.01
CA LYS A 47 0.74 -9.99 -7.84
C LYS A 47 0.86 -8.67 -7.07
N GLN A 48 1.47 -8.71 -5.89
CA GLN A 48 1.63 -7.53 -5.04
C GLN A 48 3.04 -7.36 -4.51
N PHE A 49 3.49 -6.12 -4.43
CA PHE A 49 4.73 -5.76 -3.75
C PHE A 49 4.48 -5.54 -2.26
N LEU A 50 5.41 -6.05 -1.44
CA LEU A 50 5.50 -5.65 -0.05
C LEU A 50 6.31 -4.36 0.04
N VAL A 51 5.70 -3.31 0.56
CA VAL A 51 6.23 -1.96 0.58
C VAL A 51 6.29 -1.45 2.01
N ARG A 52 7.48 -1.08 2.49
CA ARG A 52 7.66 -0.47 3.80
C ARG A 52 7.21 1.00 3.77
N ASN A 53 6.21 1.32 4.57
CA ASN A 53 5.72 2.69 4.77
C ASN A 53 6.50 3.40 5.91
N SER A 54 6.32 4.71 6.03
CA SER A 54 6.97 5.58 7.02
C SER A 54 6.01 6.17 8.06
N TRP A 55 4.80 5.62 8.19
CA TRP A 55 3.74 6.10 9.10
C TRP A 55 3.65 5.30 10.42
N GLY A 56 4.73 4.63 10.80
CA GLY A 56 4.82 3.88 12.06
C GLY A 56 4.09 2.54 12.06
N LEU A 57 4.20 1.81 13.17
CA LEU A 57 3.67 0.45 13.32
C LEU A 57 2.17 0.39 13.66
N HIS A 58 1.55 1.54 13.92
CA HIS A 58 0.11 1.63 14.13
C HIS A 58 -0.68 1.56 12.82
N TRP A 59 -0.08 2.02 11.72
CA TRP A 59 -0.62 1.79 10.39
C TRP A 59 -0.44 0.32 9.99
N ALA A 60 -1.44 -0.27 9.34
CA ALA A 60 -1.50 -1.70 9.03
C ALA A 60 -1.31 -2.61 10.25
N HIS A 61 -1.78 -2.20 11.44
CA HIS A 61 -1.56 -2.96 12.68
C HIS A 61 -2.26 -4.32 12.72
N GLN A 62 -3.26 -4.54 11.86
CA GLN A 62 -4.01 -5.78 11.67
C GLN A 62 -3.62 -6.52 10.38
N ASN A 63 -2.44 -6.25 9.82
CA ASN A 63 -1.94 -6.96 8.65
C ASN A 63 -1.87 -8.48 8.91
N ASP A 64 -2.64 -9.25 8.13
CA ASP A 64 -2.79 -10.70 8.24
C ASP A 64 -1.50 -11.48 7.93
N LYS A 65 -0.57 -10.86 7.21
CA LYS A 65 0.76 -11.42 6.92
C LYS A 65 1.82 -11.07 7.98
N GLY A 66 1.45 -10.33 9.02
CA GLY A 66 2.35 -9.95 10.12
C GLY A 66 3.27 -8.76 9.83
N TYR A 67 3.10 -8.07 8.71
CA TYR A 67 3.94 -6.94 8.32
C TYR A 67 3.34 -5.59 8.72
N LYS A 68 3.25 -5.32 10.02
CA LYS A 68 2.77 -4.02 10.53
C LYS A 68 3.59 -2.86 9.95
N GLY A 69 2.95 -1.75 9.62
CA GLY A 69 3.58 -0.60 8.97
C GLY A 69 4.00 -0.83 7.51
N HIS A 70 3.59 -1.95 6.89
CA HIS A 70 3.86 -2.23 5.48
C HIS A 70 2.57 -2.33 4.69
N ALA A 71 2.65 -1.90 3.43
CA ALA A 71 1.58 -2.00 2.46
C ALA A 71 1.82 -3.18 1.53
N TRP A 72 0.74 -3.84 1.14
CA TRP A 72 0.71 -4.73 -0.01
C TRP A 72 0.10 -3.95 -1.18
N ILE A 73 0.92 -3.61 -2.18
CA ILE A 73 0.57 -2.75 -3.31
C ILE A 73 0.51 -3.58 -4.60
N PRO A 74 -0.60 -3.56 -5.36
CA PRO A 74 -0.71 -4.25 -6.64
C PRO A 74 0.42 -3.85 -7.62
N TYR A 75 0.93 -4.82 -8.36
CA TYR A 75 2.00 -4.59 -9.34
C TYR A 75 1.66 -3.49 -10.35
N GLU A 76 0.38 -3.30 -10.68
CA GLU A 76 -0.11 -2.33 -11.67
C GLU A 76 0.18 -0.86 -11.31
N TYR A 77 0.50 -0.56 -10.04
CA TYR A 77 0.98 0.77 -9.64
C TYR A 77 2.39 1.08 -10.18
N ILE A 78 3.16 0.06 -10.56
CA ILE A 78 4.58 0.16 -10.88
C ILE A 78 4.80 -0.52 -12.22
N LYS A 79 4.93 0.30 -13.26
CA LYS A 79 5.28 -0.15 -14.61
C LYS A 79 6.78 -0.13 -14.82
#